data_AF-A0A5J4UG04-F1
#
_entry.id   AF-A0A5J4UG04-F1
#
_cell.length_a   1.000
_cell.length_b   1.000
_cell.length_c   1.000
_cell.angle_alpha   90.00
_cell.angle_beta   90.00
_cell.angle_gamma   90.00
#
_symmetry.space_group_name_H-M   'P 1'
#
loop_
_entity.id
_entity.type
_entity.pdbx_description
1 polymer ?
#
loop_
_entity_poly.entity_id
_entity_poly.type
_entity_poly.pdbx_seq_one_letter_code
_entity_poly.pdbx_strand_id
1 'polypeptide(L)'
;MVYIDDILLFDQNYLKLVITALKVTQFFEDLGVHISNKSILTPSQQVKYLGQDWNFSKLNIQIPKDTRMKLDSRILKFRSKSRKRKLIRIKFLSSIIGSLIYLRTQFPRASLHLKLLYNALYR
;
A
#
# COMPACT_ATOMS: atom_id res chain seq x y z
N MET A 1 -3.04 17.61 -2.38
CA MET A 1 -3.93 17.24 -1.27
C MET A 1 -3.56 15.82 -0.86
N VAL A 2 -2.80 15.66 0.23
CA VAL A 2 -2.46 14.33 0.76
C VAL A 2 -3.56 14.00 1.75
N TYR A 3 -4.47 13.10 1.37
CA TYR A 3 -5.46 12.54 2.30
C TYR A 3 -4.72 11.55 3.21
N ILE A 4 -4.63 11.88 4.50
CA ILE A 4 -4.08 11.03 5.55
C ILE A 4 -5.27 10.52 6.37
N ASP A 5 -6.06 9.62 5.78
CA ASP A 5 -7.25 9.07 6.44
C ASP A 5 -6.89 7.85 7.32
N ASP A 6 -5.86 7.09 6.92
CA ASP A 6 -5.36 5.94 7.67
C ASP A 6 -3.98 6.26 8.27
N ILE A 7 -3.82 6.03 9.58
CA ILE A 7 -2.58 6.24 10.31
C ILE A 7 -2.14 4.93 10.98
N LEU A 8 -0.86 4.60 10.85
CA LEU A 8 -0.25 3.43 11.48
C LEU A 8 0.81 3.89 12.48
N LEU A 9 0.63 3.51 13.75
CA LEU A 9 1.61 3.72 14.82
C LEU A 9 2.34 2.40 15.10
N PHE A 10 3.66 2.47 15.27
CA PHE A 10 4.48 1.33 15.65
C PHE A 10 5.60 1.76 16.60
N ASP A 11 5.86 0.93 17.61
CA ASP A 11 6.98 1.06 18.53
C ASP A 11 7.40 -0.35 18.97
N GLN A 12 8.68 -0.53 19.31
CA GLN A 12 9.17 -1.81 19.83
C GLN A 12 8.68 -2.07 21.26
N ASN A 13 8.40 -1.00 22.01
CA ASN A 13 7.90 -1.08 23.38
C ASN A 13 6.37 -0.97 23.40
N TYR A 14 5.72 -2.04 23.87
CA TYR A 14 4.27 -2.14 23.98
C TYR A 14 3.64 -0.99 24.79
N LEU A 15 4.16 -0.71 25.99
CA LEU A 15 3.60 0.32 26.87
C LEU A 15 3.77 1.72 26.27
N LYS A 16 4.91 1.98 25.64
CA LYS A 16 5.16 3.23 24.93
C LYS A 16 4.19 3.41 23.76
N LEU A 17 3.88 2.33 23.03
CA LEU A 17 2.91 2.36 21.94
C LEU A 17 1.50 2.66 22.44
N VAL A 18 1.07 2.05 23.55
CA VAL A 18 -0.24 2.34 24.16
C VAL A 18 -0.36 3.80 24.56
N ILE A 19 0.64 4.33 25.28
CA ILE A 19 0.66 5.74 25.71
C ILE A 19 0.68 6.68 24.50
N THR A 20 1.46 6.34 23.47
CA THR A 20 1.53 7.14 22.23
C THR A 20 0.21 7.12 21.49
N ALA A 21 -0.45 5.97 21.37
CA ALA A 21 -1.75 5.84 20.73
C ALA A 21 -2.79 6.75 21.41
N LEU A 22 -2.86 6.73 22.75
CA LEU A 22 -3.77 7.60 23.51
C LEU A 22 -3.49 9.09 23.30
N LYS A 23 -2.21 9.50 23.31
CA LYS A 23 -1.82 10.89 23.05
C LYS A 23 -2.17 11.34 21.64
N VAL A 24 -1.94 10.48 20.66
CA VAL A 24 -2.23 10.77 19.26
C VAL A 24 -3.74 10.86 19.03
N THR A 25 -4.54 9.95 19.61
CA THR A 25 -6.01 10.02 19.49
C THR A 25 -6.55 11.28 20.14
N GLN A 26 -6.09 11.62 21.36
CA GLN A 26 -6.52 12.84 22.04
C GLN A 26 -6.15 14.09 21.24
N PHE A 27 -4.92 14.15 20.72
CA PHE A 27 -4.49 15.26 19.87
C PHE A 27 -5.38 15.42 18.62
N PHE A 28 -5.77 14.31 17.98
CA PHE A 28 -6.68 14.37 16.84
C PHE A 28 -8.09 14.81 17.24
N GLU A 29 -8.61 14.33 18.36
CA GLU A 29 -9.91 14.76 18.89
C GLU A 29 -9.91 16.26 19.25
N ASP A 30 -8.83 16.76 19.84
CA ASP A 30 -8.64 18.19 20.17
C ASP A 30 -8.61 19.06 18.91
N LEU A 31 -8.15 18.52 17.78
CA LEU A 31 -8.20 19.15 16.46
C LEU A 31 -9.58 19.05 15.78
N GLY A 32 -10.56 18.43 16.44
CA GLY A 32 -11.89 18.17 15.87
C GLY A 32 -11.93 17.03 14.86
N VAL A 33 -10.89 16.20 14.79
CA VAL A 33 -10.86 15.02 13.92
C VAL A 33 -11.63 13.88 14.59
N HIS A 34 -12.58 13.30 13.86
CA HIS A 34 -13.35 12.16 14.33
C HIS A 34 -12.57 10.85 14.13
N ILE A 35 -12.32 10.13 15.23
CA ILE A 35 -11.70 8.80 15.18
C ILE A 35 -12.76 7.75 14.85
N SER A 36 -12.56 7.01 13.75
CA SER A 36 -13.48 5.96 13.32
C SER A 36 -13.52 4.78 14.31
N ASN A 37 -14.69 4.15 14.44
CA ASN A 37 -14.85 2.86 15.12
C ASN A 37 -14.08 1.69 14.46
N LYS A 38 -13.56 1.88 13.24
CA LYS A 38 -12.69 0.93 12.55
C LYS A 38 -11.24 1.00 13.03
N SER A 39 -10.87 2.04 13.77
CA SER A 39 -9.52 2.23 14.29
C SER A 39 -9.16 1.15 15.31
N ILE A 40 -7.94 0.63 15.21
CA ILE A 40 -7.41 -0.37 16.14
C ILE A 40 -6.44 0.35 17.08
N LEU A 41 -6.86 0.59 18.32
CA LEU A 41 -6.06 1.32 19.32
C LEU A 41 -5.25 0.40 20.24
N THR A 42 -5.57 -0.89 20.26
CA THR A 42 -4.79 -1.90 20.97
C THR A 42 -3.61 -2.33 20.09
N PRO A 43 -2.36 -2.32 20.60
CA PRO A 43 -1.22 -2.80 19.83
C PRO A 43 -1.41 -4.23 19.35
N SER A 44 -1.09 -4.47 18.07
CA SER A 44 -1.14 -5.79 17.46
C SER A 44 0.08 -6.01 16.57
N GLN A 45 0.55 -7.25 16.52
CA GLN A 45 1.59 -7.69 15.59
C GLN A 45 1.05 -7.97 14.17
N GLN A 46 -0.29 -7.98 14.02
CA GLN A 46 -0.97 -8.20 12.75
C GLN A 46 -2.03 -7.12 12.55
N VAL A 47 -1.96 -6.38 11.44
CA VAL A 47 -2.87 -5.29 11.14
C VAL A 47 -3.17 -5.22 9.65
N LYS A 48 -4.38 -4.77 9.31
CA LYS A 48 -4.72 -4.39 7.94
C LYS A 48 -4.47 -2.90 7.77
N TYR A 49 -3.59 -2.54 6.84
CA TYR A 49 -3.25 -1.15 6.57
C TYR A 49 -3.09 -0.94 5.06
N LEU A 50 -3.76 0.08 4.51
CA LEU A 50 -3.81 0.39 3.08
C LEU A 50 -4.23 -0.81 2.22
N GLY A 51 -5.18 -1.63 2.70
CA GLY A 51 -5.66 -2.84 2.00
C GLY A 51 -4.68 -4.02 1.98
N GLN A 52 -3.59 -3.94 2.75
CA GLN A 52 -2.58 -4.98 2.87
C GLN A 52 -2.61 -5.60 4.27
N ASP A 53 -2.24 -6.87 4.36
CA ASP A 53 -2.05 -7.57 5.63
C ASP A 53 -0.58 -7.42 6.06
N TRP A 54 -0.35 -6.71 7.16
CA TRP A 54 0.97 -6.49 7.73
C TRP A 54 1.18 -7.45 8.90
N ASN A 55 2.27 -8.20 8.87
CA ASN A 55 2.70 -9.08 9.96
C ASN A 55 4.08 -8.63 10.44
N PHE A 56 4.10 -7.94 11.57
CA PHE A 56 5.33 -7.40 12.14
C PHE A 56 6.21 -8.48 12.77
N SER A 57 5.63 -9.58 13.27
CA SER A 57 6.41 -10.71 13.82
C SER A 57 7.22 -11.43 12.75
N LYS A 58 6.68 -11.54 11.53
CA LYS A 58 7.34 -12.16 10.38
C LYS A 58 8.03 -11.14 9.46
N LEU A 59 7.93 -9.85 9.78
CA LEU A 59 8.38 -8.72 8.95
C LEU A 59 7.93 -8.86 7.49
N ASN A 60 6.66 -9.24 7.29
CA ASN A 60 6.10 -9.44 5.96
C ASN A 60 4.84 -8.61 5.75
N ILE A 61 4.62 -8.24 4.49
CA ILE A 61 3.44 -7.49 4.05
C ILE A 61 2.87 -8.28 2.88
N GLN A 62 1.58 -8.59 2.97
CA GLN A 62 0.88 -9.39 1.97
C GLN A 62 -0.31 -8.60 1.41
N ILE A 63 -0.65 -8.88 0.16
CA ILE A 63 -1.90 -8.40 -0.41
C ILE A 63 -2.93 -9.53 -0.41
N PRO A 64 -4.23 -9.19 -0.33
CA PRO A 64 -5.30 -10.17 -0.44
C PRO A 64 -5.16 -11.01 -1.71
N LYS A 65 -5.47 -12.31 -1.61
CA LYS A 65 -5.34 -13.28 -2.70
C LYS A 65 -6.05 -12.83 -3.98
N ASP A 66 -7.26 -12.28 -3.86
CA ASP A 66 -8.03 -11.81 -5.01
C ASP A 66 -7.36 -10.63 -5.71
N THR A 67 -6.79 -9.70 -4.94
CA THR A 67 -6.02 -8.57 -5.47
C THR A 67 -4.79 -9.07 -6.20
N ARG A 68 -4.10 -10.07 -5.64
CA ARG A 68 -2.93 -10.69 -6.27
C ARG A 68 -3.28 -11.34 -7.61
N MET A 69 -4.34 -12.14 -7.66
CA MET A 69 -4.80 -12.78 -8.90
C MET A 69 -5.15 -11.76 -9.99
N LYS A 70 -5.82 -10.65 -9.62
CA LYS A 70 -6.13 -9.56 -10.54
C LYS A 70 -4.87 -8.87 -11.06
N LEU A 71 -3.86 -8.66 -10.21
CA LEU A 71 -2.57 -8.08 -10.63
C LEU A 71 -1.81 -9.01 -11.57
N ASP A 72 -1.69 -10.29 -11.21
CA ASP A 72 -0.97 -11.28 -12.01
C ASP A 72 -1.56 -11.40 -13.42
N SER A 73 -2.89 -11.48 -13.54
CA SER A 73 -3.56 -11.53 -14.85
C SER A 73 -3.29 -10.29 -15.71
N ARG A 74 -3.26 -9.09 -15.12
CA ARG A 74 -2.95 -7.83 -15.82
C ARG A 74 -1.50 -7.79 -16.29
N ILE A 75 -0.56 -8.21 -15.45
CA ILE A 75 0.87 -8.27 -15.77
C ILE A 75 1.13 -9.28 -16.90
N LEU A 76 0.54 -10.47 -16.82
CA LEU A 76 0.65 -11.50 -17.86
C LEU A 76 0.08 -11.01 -19.20
N LYS A 77 -1.06 -10.31 -19.18
CA LYS A 77 -1.64 -9.70 -20.38
C LYS A 77 -0.73 -8.64 -21.00
N PHE A 78 -0.11 -7.79 -20.17
CA PHE A 78 0.86 -6.80 -20.63
C PHE A 78 2.11 -7.44 -21.22
N ARG A 79 2.71 -8.41 -20.53
CA ARG A 79 3.86 -9.18 -21.00
C ARG A 79 3.57 -9.84 -22.35
N SER A 80 2.39 -10.44 -22.51
CA SER A 80 1.96 -11.06 -23.77
C SER A 80 1.84 -10.04 -24.91
N LYS A 81 1.21 -8.88 -24.66
CA LYS A 81 1.09 -7.80 -25.66
C LYS A 81 2.45 -7.22 -26.04
N SER A 82 3.31 -6.96 -25.06
CA SER A 82 4.65 -6.41 -25.23
C SER A 82 5.53 -7.36 -26.05
N ARG A 83 5.55 -8.66 -25.72
CA ARG A 83 6.29 -9.69 -26.48
C ARG A 83 5.84 -9.79 -27.94
N LYS A 84 4.54 -9.66 -28.19
CA LYS A 84 3.96 -9.67 -29.55
C LYS A 84 4.11 -8.31 -30.26
N ARG A 85 4.85 -7.35 -29.69
CA ARG A 85 5.03 -5.97 -30.19
C ARG A 85 3.70 -5.29 -30.55
N LYS A 86 2.62 -5.63 -29.85
CA LYS A 86 1.30 -5.02 -30.08
C LYS A 86 1.26 -3.63 -29.48
N LEU A 87 0.55 -2.71 -30.15
CA LEU A 87 0.24 -1.40 -29.60
C LEU A 87 -0.48 -1.51 -28.25
N ILE A 88 0.01 -0.78 -27.26
CA ILE A 88 -0.53 -0.76 -25.90
C ILE A 88 -1.09 0.63 -25.64
N ARG A 89 -2.37 0.71 -25.28
CA ARG A 89 -3.00 1.98 -24.90
C ARG A 89 -2.33 2.55 -23.65
N ILE A 90 -2.02 3.84 -23.65
CA ILE A 90 -1.42 4.56 -22.51
C ILE A 90 -2.25 4.37 -21.24
N LYS A 91 -3.59 4.44 -21.34
CA LYS A 91 -4.51 4.17 -20.22
C LYS A 91 -4.34 2.78 -19.60
N PHE A 92 -4.02 1.77 -20.41
CA PHE A 92 -3.76 0.41 -19.92
C PHE A 92 -2.41 0.31 -19.21
N LEU A 93 -1.36 0.94 -19.76
CA LEU A 93 -0.05 1.01 -19.11
C LEU A 93 -0.14 1.76 -17.77
N SER A 94 -0.83 2.91 -17.75
CA SER A 94 -1.09 3.70 -16.53
C SER A 94 -1.79 2.88 -15.46
N SER A 95 -2.79 2.08 -15.85
CA SER A 95 -3.51 1.19 -14.95
C SER A 95 -2.59 0.14 -14.32
N ILE A 96 -1.65 -0.42 -15.09
CA ILE A 96 -0.66 -1.38 -14.58
C ILE A 96 0.32 -0.71 -13.62
N ILE A 97 0.81 0.48 -13.97
CA ILE A 97 1.72 1.22 -13.09
C ILE A 97 1.04 1.52 -11.75
N GLY A 98 -0.19 2.06 -11.75
CA GLY A 98 -0.94 2.30 -10.52
C GLY A 98 -1.14 1.02 -9.69
N SER A 99 -1.44 -0.08 -10.36
CA SER A 99 -1.53 -1.42 -9.77
C SER A 99 -0.21 -1.92 -9.15
N LEU A 100 0.95 -1.57 -9.72
CA LEU A 100 2.25 -1.97 -9.19
C LEU A 100 2.77 -1.03 -8.09
N ILE A 101 2.43 0.26 -8.11
CA ILE A 101 2.73 1.20 -7.02
C ILE A 101 2.14 0.69 -5.71
N TYR A 102 0.97 0.05 -5.77
CA TYR A 102 0.35 -0.59 -4.61
C TYR A 102 1.28 -1.58 -3.91
N LEU A 103 2.18 -2.25 -4.64
CA LEU A 103 3.14 -3.20 -4.09
C LEU A 103 4.42 -2.55 -3.55
N ARG A 104 4.54 -1.21 -3.59
CA ARG A 104 5.76 -0.49 -3.21
C ARG A 104 6.23 -0.80 -1.79
N THR A 105 5.30 -1.07 -0.88
CA THR A 105 5.59 -1.44 0.51
C THR A 105 6.20 -2.84 0.66
N GLN A 106 5.95 -3.75 -0.29
CA GLN A 106 6.43 -5.14 -0.25
C GLN A 106 7.83 -5.32 -0.86
N PHE A 107 8.21 -4.47 -1.80
CA PHE A 107 9.44 -4.64 -2.57
C PHE A 107 10.43 -3.51 -2.28
N PRO A 108 11.67 -3.83 -1.86
CA PRO A 108 12.71 -2.81 -1.74
C PRO A 108 12.95 -2.18 -3.12
N ARG A 109 13.09 -0.85 -3.15
CA ARG A 109 13.35 -0.09 -4.38
C ARG A 109 12.29 -0.30 -5.48
N ALA A 110 11.04 -0.63 -5.13
CA ALA A 110 9.96 -0.79 -6.10
C ALA A 110 9.86 0.36 -7.12
N SER A 111 10.01 1.61 -6.68
CA SER A 111 9.99 2.79 -7.56
C SER A 111 11.06 2.74 -8.66
N LEU A 112 12.24 2.16 -8.37
CA LEU A 112 13.31 1.99 -9.36
C LEU A 112 12.89 0.99 -10.44
N HIS A 113 12.29 -0.13 -10.04
CA HIS A 113 11.76 -1.13 -10.97
C HIS A 113 10.66 -0.55 -11.89
N LEU A 114 9.87 0.41 -11.39
CA LEU A 114 8.81 1.06 -12.15
C LEU A 114 9.29 2.18 -13.08
N LYS A 115 10.51 2.70 -12.90
CA LYS A 115 11.05 3.84 -13.67
C LYS A 115 10.96 3.62 -15.18
N LEU A 116 11.26 2.41 -15.65
CA LEU A 116 11.19 2.07 -17.08
C LEU A 116 9.76 2.13 -17.62
N LEU A 117 8.77 1.74 -16.83
CA LEU A 117 7.36 1.80 -17.22
C LEU A 117 6.86 3.25 -17.25
N TYR A 118 7.29 4.09 -16.31
CA TYR A 118 6.99 5.52 -16.34
C TYR A 118 7.57 6.20 -17.58
N ASN A 119 8.82 5.91 -17.92
CA ASN A 119 9.44 6.46 -19.14
C ASN A 119 8.68 6.08 -20.41
N ALA A 120 8.10 4.88 -20.45
CA ALA A 120 7.29 4.41 -21.58
C ALA A 120 5.91 5.07 -21.67
N LEU A 121 5.48 5.80 -20.63
CA LEU A 121 4.17 6.47 -20.58
C LEU A 121 4.22 7.87 -21.21
N TYR A 122 5.41 8.50 -21.22
CA TYR A 122 5.67 9.85 -21.72
C TYR A 122 6.39 9.87 -23.08
N ARG A 123 6.50 8.72 -23.75
CA ARG A 123 6.99 8.59 -25.13
C ARG A 123 5.80 8.41 -26.06
#